data_AF-A0A2N5CRW5-F1
#
_entry.id   AF-A0A2N5CRW5-F1
#
_cell.length_a   1.000
_cell.length_b   1.000
_cell.length_c   1.000
_cell.angle_alpha   90.00
_cell.angle_beta   90.00
_cell.angle_gamma   90.00
#
_symmetry.space_group_name_H-M   'P 1'
#
loop_
_entity.id
_entity.type
_entity.pdbx_description
1 polymer ?
#
loop_
_entity_poly.entity_id
_entity_poly.type
_entity_poly.pdbx_seq_one_letter_code
_entity_poly.pdbx_strand_id
1 'polypeptide(L)'
;MNRAINRLKIIFIGIFLASIVGVFGYHYLWVWPKAKCEARGGAWAGKWLKCATIYPIENFTGRPADLPAINTDTSKMEGPSVRNPEKK
;
A
#
# COMPACT_ATOMS: atom_id res chain seq x y z
N MET A 1 -1.58 -15.23 51.72
CA MET A 1 -1.57 -14.35 50.53
C MET A 1 -2.98 -14.28 49.97
N ASN A 2 -3.56 -13.09 49.76
CA ASN A 2 -4.95 -12.95 49.31
C ASN A 2 -5.08 -13.42 47.84
N ARG A 3 -5.99 -14.38 47.58
CA ARG A 3 -6.19 -15.02 46.27
C ARG A 3 -6.59 -14.01 45.19
N ALA A 4 -7.36 -12.98 45.55
CA ALA A 4 -7.76 -11.92 44.62
C ALA A 4 -6.56 -11.09 44.13
N ILE A 5 -5.69 -10.67 45.06
CA ILE A 5 -4.49 -9.87 44.75
C ILE A 5 -3.53 -10.65 43.86
N ASN A 6 -3.33 -11.95 44.13
CA ASN A 6 -2.42 -12.78 43.33
C ASN A 6 -2.93 -12.96 41.89
N ARG A 7 -4.24 -13.13 41.69
CA ARG A 7 -4.83 -13.22 40.34
C ARG A 7 -4.67 -11.93 39.56
N LEU A 8 -4.91 -10.78 40.21
CA LEU A 8 -4.77 -9.48 39.58
C LEU A 8 -3.34 -9.22 39.12
N LYS A 9 -2.34 -9.53 39.96
CA LYS A 9 -0.92 -9.44 39.61
C LYS A 9 -0.58 -10.23 38.35
N ILE A 10 -1.05 -11.48 38.26
CA ILE A 10 -0.77 -12.35 37.10
C ILE A 10 -1.39 -11.77 35.83
N ILE A 11 -2.60 -11.25 35.90
CA ILE A 11 -3.27 -10.62 34.75
C ILE A 11 -2.48 -9.41 34.23
N PHE A 12 -2.03 -8.53 35.13
CA PHE A 12 -1.22 -7.38 34.73
C PHE A 12 0.09 -7.77 34.06
N ILE A 13 0.80 -8.76 34.62
CA ILE A 13 2.03 -9.28 34.00
C ILE A 13 1.72 -9.89 32.63
N GLY A 14 0.62 -10.64 32.50
CA GLY A 14 0.19 -11.23 31.23
C GLY A 14 -0.08 -10.17 30.16
N ILE A 15 -0.82 -9.11 30.50
CA ILE A 15 -1.10 -8.00 29.58
C ILE A 15 0.19 -7.29 29.19
N PHE A 16 1.07 -7.01 30.16
CA PHE A 16 2.35 -6.35 29.90
C PHE A 16 3.21 -7.14 28.90
N LEU A 17 3.36 -8.45 29.12
CA LEU A 17 4.11 -9.31 28.21
C LEU A 17 3.45 -9.41 26.82
N ALA A 18 2.12 -9.51 26.77
CA ALA A 18 1.39 -9.51 25.50
C ALA A 18 1.58 -8.20 24.72
N SER A 19 1.56 -7.05 25.41
CA SER A 19 1.83 -5.75 24.79
C SER A 19 3.25 -5.65 24.23
N ILE A 20 4.25 -6.14 24.96
CA ILE A 20 5.64 -6.19 24.48
C ILE A 20 5.72 -7.00 23.18
N VAL A 21 5.16 -8.22 23.19
CA VAL A 21 5.16 -9.08 22.00
C VAL A 21 4.43 -8.42 20.84
N GLY A 22 3.33 -7.71 21.09
CA GLY A 22 2.60 -6.95 20.07
C GLY A 22 3.46 -5.86 19.42
N VAL A 23 4.18 -5.06 20.21
CA VAL A 23 5.06 -4.00 19.70
C VAL A 23 6.21 -4.59 18.87
N PHE A 24 6.86 -5.65 19.36
CA PHE A 24 7.92 -6.32 18.63
C PHE A 24 7.42 -6.99 17.35
N GLY A 25 6.24 -7.62 17.40
CA GLY A 25 5.59 -8.21 16.23
C GLY A 25 5.31 -7.17 15.15
N TYR A 26 4.81 -6.00 15.54
CA TYR A 26 4.60 -4.89 14.60
C TYR A 26 5.91 -4.41 13.95
N HIS A 27 6.98 -4.27 14.73
CA HIS A 27 8.28 -3.87 14.20
C HIS A 27 8.85 -4.90 13.23
N TYR A 28 8.78 -6.18 13.61
CA TYR A 28 9.30 -7.28 12.81
C TYR A 28 8.55 -7.46 11.50
N LEU A 29 7.22 -7.36 11.52
CA LEU A 29 6.38 -7.60 10.35
C LEU A 29 6.23 -6.36 9.45
N TRP A 30 6.31 -5.15 10.01
CA TRP A 30 5.99 -3.93 9.28
C TRP A 30 7.16 -2.95 9.19
N VAL A 31 7.71 -2.53 10.32
CA VAL A 31 8.70 -1.42 10.37
C VAL A 31 10.00 -1.82 9.69
N TRP A 32 10.57 -2.98 10.03
CA TRP A 32 11.85 -3.42 9.46
C TRP A 32 11.75 -3.83 7.99
N PRO A 33 10.74 -4.60 7.55
CA PRO A 33 10.59 -4.93 6.13
C PRO A 33 10.36 -3.69 5.26
N LYS A 34 9.57 -2.72 5.74
CA LYS A 34 9.38 -1.43 5.08
C LYS A 34 10.72 -0.70 4.92
N ALA A 35 11.46 -0.51 6.01
CA ALA A 35 12.74 0.20 5.98
C ALA A 35 13.75 -0.49 5.03
N LYS A 36 13.81 -1.82 5.03
CA LYS A 36 14.65 -2.59 4.10
C LYS A 36 14.21 -2.45 2.65
N CYS A 37 12.91 -2.34 2.39
CA CYS A 37 12.37 -2.13 1.04
C CYS A 37 12.73 -0.75 0.51
N GLU A 38 12.48 0.29 1.30
CA GLU A 38 12.74 1.68 0.93
C GLU A 38 14.24 1.94 0.76
N ALA A 39 15.09 1.33 1.60
CA ALA A 39 16.55 1.39 1.45
C ALA A 39 17.05 0.75 0.13
N ARG A 40 16.28 -0.14 -0.49
CA ARG A 40 16.59 -0.74 -1.80
C ARG A 40 15.96 0.03 -2.97
N GLY A 41 15.31 1.16 -2.71
CA GLY A 41 14.59 1.94 -3.72
C GLY A 41 13.25 1.32 -4.14
N GLY A 42 12.76 0.31 -3.42
CA GLY A 42 11.45 -0.28 -3.67
C GLY A 42 10.31 0.54 -3.05
N ALA A 43 9.12 0.39 -3.61
CA ALA A 43 7.88 0.93 -3.04
C ALA A 43 7.26 -0.08 -2.08
N TRP A 44 7.03 0.34 -0.84
CA TRP A 44 6.39 -0.51 0.17
C TRP A 44 4.87 -0.54 0.02
N ALA A 45 4.32 -1.71 -0.34
CA ALA A 45 2.89 -1.93 -0.42
C ALA A 45 2.33 -2.41 0.93
N GLY A 46 2.03 -1.45 1.82
CA GLY A 46 1.62 -1.72 3.20
C GLY A 46 0.42 -2.66 3.35
N LYS A 47 -0.58 -2.58 2.46
CA LYS A 47 -1.74 -3.49 2.46
C LYS A 47 -1.34 -4.96 2.35
N TRP A 48 -0.25 -5.25 1.63
CA TRP A 48 0.18 -6.60 1.30
C TRP A 48 1.46 -7.02 2.03
N LEU A 49 2.01 -6.15 2.88
CA LEU A 49 3.30 -6.35 3.56
C LEU A 49 4.43 -6.75 2.59
N LYS A 50 4.44 -6.16 1.39
CA LYS A 50 5.36 -6.53 0.31
C LYS A 50 6.12 -5.34 -0.20
N CYS A 51 7.37 -5.60 -0.57
CA CYS A 51 8.17 -4.68 -1.35
C CYS A 51 7.90 -4.88 -2.84
N ALA A 52 7.60 -3.82 -3.57
CA ALA A 52 7.31 -3.87 -5.00
C ALA A 52 8.11 -2.80 -5.76
N THR A 53 8.25 -2.97 -7.07
CA THR A 53 8.75 -1.93 -7.97
C THR A 53 7.56 -1.26 -8.62
N ILE A 54 7.58 0.07 -8.68
CA ILE A 54 6.61 0.84 -9.46
C ILE A 54 6.97 0.65 -10.92
N TYR A 55 6.05 0.08 -11.70
CA TYR A 55 6.25 -0.13 -13.12
C TYR A 55 5.28 0.79 -13.89
N PRO A 56 5.78 1.69 -14.75
CA PRO A 56 4.94 2.60 -15.51
C PRO A 56 4.03 1.82 -16.48
N ILE A 57 2.83 2.34 -16.71
CA ILE A 57 1.82 1.68 -17.56
C ILE A 57 2.25 1.65 -19.04
N GLU A 58 3.08 2.61 -19.42
CA GLU A 58 3.72 2.74 -20.72
C GLU A 58 4.56 1.50 -21.03
N ASN A 59 5.31 0.99 -20.04
CA ASN A 59 6.11 -0.22 -20.22
C ASN A 59 5.24 -1.48 -20.37
N PHE A 60 4.06 -1.53 -19.76
CA PHE A 60 3.13 -2.65 -19.94
C PHE A 60 2.41 -2.59 -21.29
N THR A 61 2.11 -1.38 -21.76
CA THR A 61 1.38 -1.14 -23.02
C THR A 61 2.32 -1.05 -24.23
N GLY A 62 3.63 -1.10 -24.03
CA GLY A 62 4.63 -0.92 -25.09
C GLY A 62 4.65 0.50 -25.67
N ARG A 63 4.07 1.47 -24.95
CA ARG A 63 3.97 2.85 -25.41
C ARG A 63 5.32 3.56 -25.20
N PRO A 64 5.85 4.28 -26.21
CA PRO A 64 7.04 5.08 -26.00
C PRO A 64 6.78 6.19 -24.97
N ALA A 65 7.70 6.32 -24.02
CA ALA A 65 7.56 7.20 -22.85
C ALA A 65 7.43 8.70 -23.19
N ASP A 66 7.86 9.09 -24.39
CA ASP A 66 7.90 10.49 -24.83
C ASP A 66 6.58 10.98 -25.45
N LEU A 67 5.55 10.14 -25.49
CA LEU A 67 4.25 10.54 -26.00
C LEU A 67 3.40 11.20 -24.90
N PRO A 68 2.86 12.41 -25.13
CA PRO A 68 1.96 13.06 -24.18
C PRO A 68 0.74 12.18 -23.94
N ALA A 69 0.15 12.19 -22.74
CA ALA A 69 -1.02 11.35 -22.44
C ALA A 69 -2.08 11.50 -23.55
N ILE A 70 -2.67 10.38 -24.00
CA ILE A 70 -3.68 10.36 -25.08
C ILE A 70 -4.83 11.35 -24.79
N ASN A 71 -5.01 11.66 -23.51
CA ASN A 71 -6.06 12.49 -22.97
C ASN A 71 -5.73 13.99 -22.80
N THR A 72 -4.70 14.52 -23.44
CA THR A 72 -4.41 15.98 -23.34
C THR A 72 -5.29 16.83 -24.27
N ASP A 73 -5.87 16.23 -25.30
CA ASP A 73 -6.62 16.94 -26.33
C ASP A 73 -8.09 16.51 -26.28
N THR A 74 -8.92 17.27 -25.57
CA THR A 74 -10.35 16.98 -25.39
C THR A 74 -11.09 16.91 -26.72
N SER A 75 -10.60 17.62 -27.74
CA SER A 75 -11.13 17.59 -29.11
C SER A 75 -11.07 16.21 -29.77
N LYS A 76 -10.11 15.35 -29.37
CA LYS A 76 -9.91 14.00 -29.92
C LYS A 76 -10.58 12.90 -29.07
N MET A 77 -11.14 13.26 -27.93
CA MET A 77 -11.91 12.36 -27.07
C MET A 77 -13.41 12.35 -27.40
N GLU A 78 -13.86 13.26 -28.28
CA GLU A 78 -15.24 13.31 -28.73
C GLU A 78 -15.50 12.10 -29.64
N GLY A 79 -15.74 10.94 -29.02
CA GLY A 79 -16.29 9.78 -29.70
C GLY A 79 -17.69 10.10 -30.24
N PRO A 80 -18.17 9.40 -31.27
CA PRO A 80 -19.48 9.64 -31.85
C PRO A 80 -20.56 9.57 -30.77
N SER A 81 -21.08 10.73 -30.40
CA SER A 81 -22.25 10.84 -29.54
C SER A 81 -23.45 10.31 -30.33
N VAL A 82 -24.13 9.31 -29.76
CA VAL A 82 -25.38 8.73 -30.30
C VAL A 82 -26.44 9.80 -30.62
N ARG A 83 -26.29 11.03 -30.11
CA ARG A 83 -27.20 12.15 -30.31
C ARG A 83 -26.95 12.98 -31.57
N ASN A 84 -25.86 12.78 -32.31
CA ASN A 84 -25.65 13.53 -33.56
C ASN A 84 -24.78 12.76 -34.56
N PRO A 85 -25.37 11.89 -35.41
CA PRO A 85 -24.65 11.29 -36.52
C PRO A 85 -24.36 12.37 -37.58
N GLU A 86 -23.08 12.69 -37.73
CA GLU A 86 -22.43 13.20 -38.95
C GLU A 86 -23.00 14.49 -39.59
N LYS A 87 -22.38 15.64 -39.26
CA LYS A 87 -22.41 16.80 -40.15
C LYS A 87 -21.56 16.50 -41.39
N LYS A 88 -22.23 16.30 -42.52
CA LYS A 88 -21.68 16.20 -43.86
C LYS A 88 -21.20 17.56 -44.37
#